data_AF-A0A1D8K982-F1
#
_entry.id   AF-A0A1D8K982-F1
#
_cell.length_a   1.000
_cell.length_b   1.000
_cell.length_c   1.000
_cell.angle_alpha   90.00
_cell.angle_beta   90.00
_cell.angle_gamma   90.00
#
_symmetry.space_group_name_H-M   'P 1'
#
loop_
_entity.id
_entity.type
_entity.pdbx_description
1 polymer ?
#
loop_
_entity_poly.entity_id
_entity_poly.type
_entity_poly.pdbx_seq_one_letter_code
_entity_poly.pdbx_strand_id
1 'polypeptide(L)'
;MHEAWKKLDLEGEGLQTLNVRYNRAMRRTSTAFPLMLGFPLGLHRWYLREPVGAIAYPLLCLSALWSGWRFGVIAGISVGAVVLAFLVFDLFWVPRHCVAFNKALRMRQFLQPGQAPPPGYRGRYVDEGLEDYLQIKAGERAGHQPMSGNAPTPAESSASASTPPSFNEQEAMLRELMRTRKEHRDTD
;
A
#
# COMPACT_ATOMS: atom_id res chain seq x y z
N MET A 1 -9.04 14.52 -12.25
CA MET A 1 -8.47 13.58 -11.25
C MET A 1 -6.96 13.58 -11.40
N HIS A 2 -6.21 13.68 -10.30
CA HIS A 2 -4.77 13.94 -10.35
C HIS A 2 -4.02 12.68 -10.81
N GLU A 3 -3.21 12.77 -11.87
CA GLU A 3 -2.38 11.69 -12.43
C GLU A 3 -1.20 11.26 -11.53
N ALA A 4 -1.34 11.42 -10.21
CA ALA A 4 -0.31 11.07 -9.24
C ALA A 4 0.06 9.58 -9.29
N TRP A 5 -0.87 8.72 -9.72
CA TRP A 5 -0.62 7.29 -9.90
C TRP A 5 0.33 6.97 -11.07
N LYS A 6 0.42 7.82 -12.09
CA LYS A 6 1.34 7.62 -13.23
C LYS A 6 2.80 7.87 -12.85
N LYS A 7 3.04 8.60 -11.76
CA LYS A 7 4.38 8.94 -11.23
C LYS A 7 4.76 8.06 -10.04
N LEU A 8 3.97 7.03 -9.77
CA LEU A 8 4.15 6.13 -8.65
C LEU A 8 5.23 5.13 -9.05
N ASP A 9 6.46 5.41 -8.63
CA ASP A 9 7.58 4.52 -8.84
C ASP A 9 7.91 3.79 -7.54
N LEU A 10 8.11 2.48 -7.64
CA LEU A 10 8.23 1.58 -6.50
C LEU A 10 9.69 1.23 -6.18
N GLU A 11 10.66 2.02 -6.64
CA GLU A 11 12.10 1.81 -6.39
C GLU A 11 12.62 0.43 -6.87
N GLY A 12 11.95 -0.19 -7.86
CA GLY A 12 12.21 -1.58 -8.26
C GLY A 12 11.88 -2.64 -7.19
N GLU A 13 11.44 -2.21 -6.01
CA GLU A 13 10.95 -3.01 -4.91
C GLU A 13 9.46 -3.32 -5.13
N GLY A 14 9.05 -4.58 -5.00
CA GLY A 14 7.64 -4.94 -5.20
C GLY A 14 6.72 -4.19 -4.21
N LEU A 15 5.43 -3.99 -4.58
CA LEU A 15 4.42 -3.40 -3.68
C LEU A 15 4.38 -4.04 -2.28
N GLN A 16 4.78 -5.31 -2.19
CA GLN A 16 4.85 -6.05 -0.93
C GLN A 16 5.93 -5.52 0.02
N THR A 17 7.15 -5.23 -0.46
CA THR A 17 8.23 -4.71 0.40
C THR A 17 7.92 -3.31 0.88
N LEU A 18 7.37 -2.47 -0.01
CA LEU A 18 6.91 -1.12 0.31
C LEU A 18 5.79 -1.14 1.37
N ASN A 19 4.85 -2.08 1.27
CA ASN A 19 3.82 -2.30 2.29
C ASN A 19 4.40 -2.78 3.64
N VAL A 20 5.40 -3.65 3.64
CA VAL A 20 6.09 -4.08 4.87
C VAL A 20 6.80 -2.90 5.52
N ARG A 21 7.52 -2.08 4.73
CA ARG A 21 8.21 -0.86 5.17
C ARG A 21 7.24 0.17 5.73
N TYR A 22 6.11 0.39 5.04
CA TYR A 22 5.02 1.25 5.50
C TYR A 22 4.46 0.77 6.84
N ASN A 23 4.10 -0.52 6.94
CA ASN A 23 3.51 -1.09 8.16
C ASN A 23 4.46 -1.02 9.37
N ARG A 24 5.78 -1.14 9.15
CA ARG A 24 6.79 -0.97 10.23
C ARG A 24 6.91 0.47 10.71
N ALA A 25 6.79 1.44 9.79
CA ALA A 25 6.92 2.86 10.12
C ALA A 25 5.61 3.49 10.65
N MET A 26 4.47 2.84 10.44
CA MET A 26 3.15 3.30 10.86
C MET A 26 3.06 3.43 12.39
N ARG A 27 2.39 4.49 12.84
CA ARG A 27 2.13 4.74 14.26
C ARG A 27 0.76 4.18 14.66
N ARG A 28 0.73 3.48 15.79
CA ARG A 28 -0.47 2.80 16.31
C ARG A 28 -0.96 3.48 17.57
N THR A 29 -2.28 3.65 17.66
CA THR A 29 -2.94 4.17 18.87
C THR A 29 -2.70 3.28 20.08
N SER A 30 -2.67 1.95 19.87
CA SER A 30 -2.37 0.98 20.93
C SER A 30 -0.98 1.15 21.56
N THR A 31 -0.01 1.68 20.83
CA THR A 31 1.33 2.01 21.37
C THR A 31 1.35 3.43 21.95
N ALA A 32 0.59 4.36 21.37
CA ALA A 32 0.56 5.75 21.83
C ALA A 32 -0.04 5.89 23.25
N PHE A 33 -1.12 5.17 23.56
CA PHE A 33 -1.76 5.24 24.88
C PHE A 33 -0.86 4.83 26.05
N PRO A 34 -0.16 3.68 26.04
CA PRO A 34 0.76 3.35 27.14
C PRO A 34 1.92 4.35 27.26
N LEU A 35 2.37 4.95 26.15
CA LEU A 35 3.39 6.00 26.17
C LEU A 35 2.91 7.30 26.82
N MET A 36 1.60 7.52 26.95
CA MET A 36 1.05 8.68 27.68
C MET A 36 1.29 8.57 29.18
N LEU A 37 1.46 7.37 29.75
CA LEU A 37 1.86 7.24 31.16
C LEU A 37 3.26 7.86 31.39
N GLY A 38 4.10 7.88 30.36
CA GLY A 38 5.37 8.61 30.33
C GLY A 38 5.25 10.07 29.92
N PHE A 39 4.08 10.72 30.10
CA PHE A 39 3.90 12.13 29.78
C PHE A 39 4.89 13.08 30.47
N PRO A 40 5.39 12.84 31.71
CA PRO A 40 6.34 13.78 32.32
C PRO A 40 7.64 13.89 31.52
N LEU A 41 7.95 12.86 30.73
CA LEU A 41 9.12 12.80 29.84
C LEU A 41 8.76 13.13 28.38
N GLY A 42 7.50 13.42 28.07
CA GLY A 42 7.03 13.72 26.71
C GLY A 42 7.07 12.53 25.74
N LEU A 43 7.13 11.28 26.23
CA LEU A 43 7.35 10.09 25.40
C LEU A 43 6.28 9.91 24.30
N HIS A 44 5.02 10.19 24.60
CA HIS A 44 3.93 10.09 23.63
C HIS A 44 4.10 11.06 22.45
N ARG A 45 4.56 12.29 22.69
CA ARG A 45 4.84 13.28 21.63
C ARG A 45 6.12 12.95 20.85
N TRP A 46 7.14 12.41 21.50
CA TRP A 46 8.33 11.88 20.83
C TRP A 46 7.98 10.77 19.84
N TYR A 47 7.11 9.85 20.23
CA TYR A 47 6.62 8.78 19.36
C TYR A 47 5.91 9.30 18.11
N LEU A 48 5.08 10.35 18.28
CA LEU A 48 4.37 11.04 17.19
C LEU A 48 5.27 11.98 16.36
N ARG A 49 6.56 12.11 16.71
CA ARG A 49 7.53 13.02 16.08
C ARG A 49 7.13 14.49 16.14
N GLU A 50 6.57 14.92 17.26
CA GLU A 50 6.25 16.32 17.54
C GLU A 50 7.22 16.88 18.58
N PRO A 51 8.38 17.43 18.16
CA PRO A 51 9.47 17.79 19.07
C PRO A 51 9.08 18.91 20.05
N VAL A 52 8.28 19.87 19.58
CA VAL A 52 7.83 21.00 20.40
C VAL A 52 6.95 20.50 21.55
N GLY A 53 5.96 19.66 21.24
CA GLY A 53 5.10 19.05 22.26
C GLY A 53 5.88 18.14 23.21
N ALA A 54 6.88 17.42 22.69
CA ALA A 54 7.70 16.51 23.48
C ALA A 54 8.58 17.23 24.53
N ILE A 55 9.01 18.47 24.24
CA ILE A 55 9.78 19.29 25.19
C ILE A 55 8.85 20.09 26.12
N ALA A 56 7.66 20.47 25.63
CA ALA A 56 6.70 21.25 26.42
C ALA A 56 6.25 20.53 27.70
N TYR A 57 5.95 19.23 27.63
CA TYR A 57 5.52 18.47 28.81
C TYR A 57 6.56 18.40 29.94
N PRO A 58 7.83 18.01 29.68
CA PRO A 58 8.90 18.09 30.67
C PRO A 58 9.04 19.48 31.29
N LEU A 59 9.03 20.54 30.47
CA LEU A 59 9.11 21.92 30.98
C LEU A 59 7.92 22.28 31.86
N LEU A 60 6.70 21.88 31.48
CA LEU A 60 5.50 22.09 32.26
C LEU A 60 5.55 21.33 33.59
N CYS A 61 5.99 20.06 33.60
CA CYS A 61 6.16 19.29 34.82
C CYS A 61 7.23 19.89 35.74
N LEU A 62 8.36 20.35 35.18
CA LEU A 62 9.39 21.08 35.94
C LEU A 62 8.86 22.40 36.49
N SER A 63 8.03 23.11 35.73
CA SER A 63 7.40 24.35 36.20
C SER A 63 6.43 24.11 37.35
N ALA A 64 5.70 22.99 37.36
CA ALA A 64 4.82 22.60 38.46
C ALA A 64 5.63 22.34 39.74
N LEU A 65 6.74 21.59 39.62
CA LEU A 65 7.65 21.32 40.74
C LEU A 65 8.30 22.61 41.26
N TRP A 66 8.79 23.46 40.35
CA TRP A 66 9.41 24.74 40.69
C TRP A 66 8.43 25.69 41.37
N SER A 67 7.19 25.77 40.87
CA SER A 67 6.11 26.56 41.47
C SER A 67 5.77 26.06 42.87
N GLY A 68 5.66 24.74 43.04
CA GLY A 68 5.41 24.10 44.33
C GLY A 68 6.50 24.39 45.36
N TRP A 69 7.77 24.36 44.93
CA TRP A 69 8.90 24.73 45.78
C TRP A 69 8.86 26.22 46.15
N ARG A 70 8.71 27.12 45.16
CA ARG A 70 8.93 28.57 45.35
C ARG A 70 7.75 29.31 45.98
N PHE A 71 6.53 28.87 45.70
CA PHE A 71 5.29 29.54 46.07
C PHE A 71 4.36 28.67 46.94
N GLY A 72 4.78 27.44 47.26
CA GLY A 72 4.06 26.51 48.11
C GLY A 72 3.18 25.52 47.36
N VAL A 73 2.66 24.54 48.10
CA VAL A 73 1.97 23.36 47.55
C VAL A 73 0.77 23.73 46.68
N ILE A 74 -0.02 24.75 47.06
CA ILE A 74 -1.21 25.19 46.31
C ILE A 74 -0.82 25.66 44.90
N ALA A 75 0.28 26.40 44.77
CA ALA A 75 0.78 26.89 43.48
C ALA A 75 1.36 25.77 42.62
N GLY A 76 1.92 24.73 43.23
CA GLY A 76 2.34 23.52 42.52
C GLY A 76 1.14 22.73 41.99
N ILE A 77 0.10 22.55 42.82
CA ILE A 77 -1.12 21.85 42.45
C ILE A 77 -1.86 22.57 41.33
N SER A 78 -1.95 23.90 41.37
CA SER A 78 -2.65 24.67 40.32
C SER A 78 -1.99 24.48 38.95
N VAL A 79 -0.66 24.56 38.87
CA VAL A 79 0.08 24.29 37.62
C VAL A 79 -0.06 22.82 37.23
N GLY A 80 0.06 21.89 38.19
CA GLY A 80 -0.15 20.46 37.94
C GLY A 80 -1.53 20.13 37.37
N ALA A 81 -2.58 20.80 37.84
CA ALA A 81 -3.93 20.68 37.31
C ALA A 81 -4.03 21.15 35.86
N VAL A 82 -3.34 22.23 35.49
CA VAL A 82 -3.24 22.68 34.09
C VAL A 82 -2.55 21.62 33.23
N VAL A 83 -1.45 21.02 33.71
CA VAL A 83 -0.76 19.94 32.97
C VAL A 83 -1.67 18.74 32.76
N LEU A 84 -2.44 18.34 33.79
CA LEU A 84 -3.44 17.28 33.69
C LEU A 84 -4.54 17.62 32.68
N ALA A 85 -5.03 18.86 32.67
CA ALA A 85 -6.02 19.30 31.68
C ALA A 85 -5.48 19.18 30.25
N PHE A 86 -4.22 19.57 30.02
CA PHE A 86 -3.55 19.37 28.73
C PHE A 86 -3.44 17.89 28.36
N LEU A 87 -3.09 17.02 29.31
CA LEU A 87 -3.00 15.57 29.08
C LEU A 87 -4.36 14.97 28.67
N VAL A 88 -5.44 15.39 29.34
CA VAL A 88 -6.80 14.97 28.99
C VAL A 88 -7.18 15.47 27.61
N PHE A 89 -6.90 16.74 27.29
CA PHE A 89 -7.11 17.28 25.95
C PHE A 89 -6.36 16.46 24.90
N ASP A 90 -5.12 16.09 25.18
CA ASP A 90 -4.28 15.29 24.29
C ASP A 90 -4.86 13.90 24.01
N LEU A 91 -5.48 13.28 25.02
CA LEU A 91 -6.11 11.96 24.88
C LEU A 91 -7.12 11.93 23.73
N PHE A 92 -7.85 13.03 23.51
CA PHE A 92 -8.81 13.16 22.40
C PHE A 92 -8.12 13.41 21.05
N TRP A 93 -6.92 13.99 21.05
CA TRP A 93 -6.20 14.38 19.84
C TRP A 93 -5.20 13.32 19.33
N VAL A 94 -4.68 12.45 20.20
CA VAL A 94 -3.73 11.38 19.84
C VAL A 94 -4.20 10.53 18.64
N PRO A 95 -5.47 10.09 18.54
CA PRO A 95 -5.94 9.36 17.36
C PRO A 95 -5.82 10.19 16.08
N ARG A 96 -6.15 11.49 16.14
CA ARG A 96 -6.07 12.41 15.01
C ARG A 96 -4.62 12.63 14.56
N HIS A 97 -3.70 12.77 15.51
CA HIS A 97 -2.26 12.86 15.21
C HIS A 97 -1.73 11.57 14.57
N CYS A 98 -2.13 10.39 15.06
CA CYS A 98 -1.78 9.12 14.43
C CYS A 98 -2.24 9.07 12.97
N VAL A 99 -3.49 9.45 12.69
CA VAL A 99 -4.04 9.47 11.33
C VAL A 99 -3.29 10.47 10.44
N ALA A 100 -3.05 11.68 10.92
CA ALA A 100 -2.32 12.70 10.17
C ALA A 100 -0.89 12.24 9.84
N PHE A 101 -0.18 11.67 10.82
CA PHE A 101 1.16 11.12 10.63
C PHE A 101 1.16 9.98 9.61
N ASN A 102 0.26 8.99 9.76
CA ASN A 102 0.19 7.85 8.86
C ASN A 102 -0.18 8.27 7.43
N LYS A 103 -1.07 9.27 7.28
CA LYS A 103 -1.39 9.87 5.99
C LYS A 103 -0.16 10.53 5.37
N ALA A 104 0.58 11.34 6.13
CA ALA A 104 1.81 11.97 5.66
C ALA A 104 2.89 10.94 5.28
N LEU A 105 3.03 9.88 6.08
CA LEU A 105 3.95 8.77 5.82
C LEU A 105 3.60 8.05 4.51
N ARG A 106 2.31 7.76 4.29
CA ARG A 106 1.84 7.17 3.03
C ARG A 106 2.17 8.07 1.84
N MET A 107 1.87 9.36 1.91
CA MET A 107 2.20 10.29 0.83
C MET A 107 3.70 10.33 0.57
N ARG A 108 4.53 10.37 1.61
CA ARG A 108 5.99 10.38 1.47
C ARG A 108 6.56 9.09 0.89
N GLN A 109 5.91 7.94 1.04
CA GLN A 109 6.45 6.66 0.54
C GLN A 109 5.91 6.31 -0.85
N PHE A 110 4.67 6.67 -1.15
CA PHE A 110 4.05 6.35 -2.44
C PHE A 110 4.22 7.47 -3.47
N LEU A 111 4.50 8.71 -3.09
CA LEU A 111 4.65 9.83 -4.04
C LEU A 111 6.11 10.27 -4.24
N GLN A 112 7.10 9.40 -3.95
CA GLN A 112 8.49 9.75 -4.24
C GLN A 112 8.75 9.69 -5.74
N PRO A 113 9.17 10.81 -6.37
CA PRO A 113 9.65 10.76 -7.73
C PRO A 113 11.09 10.23 -7.72
N GLY A 114 11.36 9.19 -8.50
CA GLY A 114 12.72 8.92 -8.93
C GLY A 114 13.20 7.49 -8.70
N GLN A 115 12.95 6.67 -9.70
CA GLN A 115 13.89 5.72 -10.28
C GLN A 115 13.48 5.52 -11.75
N ALA A 116 14.47 5.24 -12.59
CA ALA A 116 14.16 4.79 -13.94
C ALA A 116 13.69 3.35 -13.84
N PRO A 117 12.67 2.94 -14.62
CA PRO A 117 12.23 1.55 -14.62
C PRO A 117 13.43 0.63 -14.97
N PRO A 118 13.46 -0.62 -14.48
CA PRO A 118 14.58 -1.54 -14.70
C PRO A 118 14.94 -1.64 -16.19
N PRO A 119 16.22 -1.80 -16.56
CA PRO A 119 16.60 -1.96 -17.96
C PRO A 119 15.86 -3.15 -18.58
N GLY A 120 15.09 -2.89 -19.64
CA GLY A 120 14.21 -3.89 -20.28
C GLY A 120 12.75 -3.88 -19.82
N TYR A 121 12.37 -3.01 -18.87
CA TYR A 121 10.97 -2.81 -18.49
C TYR A 121 10.21 -2.12 -19.63
N ARG A 122 9.51 -2.93 -20.42
CA ARG A 122 8.45 -2.45 -21.30
C ARG A 122 7.21 -2.25 -20.43
N GLY A 123 6.88 -0.98 -20.14
CA GLY A 123 5.64 -0.66 -19.43
C GLY A 123 4.41 -1.25 -20.14
N ARG A 124 3.23 -1.21 -19.51
CA ARG A 124 1.99 -1.37 -20.27
C ARG A 124 1.96 -0.25 -21.30
N TYR A 125 1.94 -0.65 -22.56
CA TYR A 125 1.97 0.16 -23.78
C TYR A 125 1.54 1.59 -23.52
N VAL A 126 2.50 2.51 -23.69
CA VAL A 126 2.19 3.92 -23.97
C VAL A 126 1.27 3.90 -25.18
N ASP A 127 0.26 4.77 -25.19
CA ASP A 127 -0.84 4.88 -26.18
C ASP A 127 -0.39 5.12 -27.64
N GLU A 128 0.81 4.73 -28.05
CA GLU A 128 1.23 4.62 -29.43
C GLU A 128 0.79 3.24 -29.96
N GLY A 129 -0.39 3.21 -30.59
CA GLY A 129 -0.98 2.00 -31.17
C GLY A 129 -2.30 1.56 -30.53
N LEU A 130 -2.93 2.42 -29.71
CA LEU A 130 -4.29 2.15 -29.23
C LEU A 130 -5.27 2.03 -30.40
N GLU A 131 -5.13 2.88 -31.43
CA GLU A 131 -5.91 2.81 -32.66
C GLU A 131 -5.66 1.52 -33.44
N ASP A 132 -4.40 1.09 -33.58
CA ASP A 132 -4.04 -0.17 -34.27
C ASP A 132 -4.59 -1.38 -33.52
N TYR A 133 -4.51 -1.38 -32.18
CA TYR A 133 -5.06 -2.43 -31.33
C TYR A 133 -6.59 -2.48 -31.40
N LEU A 134 -7.25 -1.32 -31.42
CA LEU A 134 -8.70 -1.22 -31.60
C LEU A 134 -9.14 -1.66 -32.99
N GLN A 135 -8.36 -1.39 -34.05
CA GLN A 135 -8.60 -1.91 -35.40
C GLN A 135 -8.48 -3.43 -35.47
N ILE A 136 -7.43 -4.01 -34.88
CA ILE A 136 -7.24 -5.46 -34.80
C ILE A 136 -8.43 -6.10 -34.04
N LYS A 137 -8.83 -5.53 -32.91
CA LYS A 137 -9.98 -6.01 -32.13
C LYS A 137 -11.32 -5.82 -32.82
N ALA A 138 -11.49 -4.75 -33.58
CA ALA A 138 -12.68 -4.52 -34.40
C ALA A 138 -12.79 -5.57 -35.52
N GLY A 139 -11.66 -5.94 -36.14
CA GLY A 139 -11.58 -7.03 -37.11
C GLY A 139 -11.92 -8.40 -36.50
N GLU A 140 -11.44 -8.68 -35.29
CA GLU A 140 -11.77 -9.93 -34.57
C GLU A 140 -13.24 -10.02 -34.14
N ARG A 141 -13.89 -8.89 -33.84
CA ARG A 141 -15.31 -8.85 -33.39
C ARG A 141 -16.31 -9.14 -34.51
N ALA A 142 -15.90 -9.00 -35.77
CA ALA A 142 -16.72 -9.21 -36.94
C ALA A 142 -16.66 -10.64 -37.52
N GLY A 143 -16.15 -11.62 -36.77
CA GLY A 143 -16.23 -13.04 -37.14
C GLY A 143 -15.40 -13.46 -38.36
N HIS A 144 -14.53 -12.60 -38.88
CA HIS A 144 -13.65 -12.92 -40.00
C HIS A 144 -12.20 -13.01 -39.53
N GLN A 145 -11.54 -14.13 -39.82
CA GLN A 145 -10.09 -14.24 -39.67
C GLN A 145 -9.41 -13.15 -40.52
N PRO A 146 -8.32 -12.51 -40.04
CA PRO A 146 -7.58 -11.60 -40.89
C PRO A 146 -6.96 -12.43 -42.03
N MET A 147 -7.42 -12.19 -43.26
CA MET A 147 -6.59 -12.49 -44.42
C MET A 147 -5.38 -11.57 -44.34
N SER A 148 -4.25 -12.15 -43.97
CA SER A 148 -2.95 -11.53 -44.10
C SER A 148 -2.71 -11.15 -45.56
N GLY A 149 -2.51 -9.86 -45.82
CA GLY A 149 -1.89 -9.40 -47.05
C GLY A 149 -0.48 -9.97 -47.13
N ASN A 150 -0.33 -10.99 -47.98
CA ASN A 150 0.84 -11.41 -48.76
C ASN A 150 0.83 -12.93 -48.87
N ALA A 151 0.40 -13.42 -50.03
CA ALA A 151 0.40 -14.82 -50.37
C ALA A 151 1.83 -15.38 -50.47
N PRO A 152 2.10 -16.55 -49.88
CA PRO A 152 3.02 -17.52 -50.44
C PRO A 152 2.25 -18.72 -51.03
N THR A 153 2.89 -19.35 -52.00
CA THR A 153 2.46 -20.43 -52.89
C THR A 153 1.84 -21.68 -52.23
N PRO A 154 0.99 -22.44 -52.96
CA PRO A 154 0.21 -23.57 -52.45
C PRO A 154 1.01 -24.88 -52.46
N ALA A 155 2.09 -24.94 -51.69
CA ALA A 155 2.77 -26.18 -51.33
C ALA A 155 3.52 -25.92 -50.03
N GLU A 156 3.36 -26.81 -49.04
CA GLU A 156 4.02 -26.77 -47.71
C GLU A 156 3.37 -25.88 -46.63
N SER A 157 2.16 -26.24 -46.16
CA SER A 157 1.83 -26.13 -44.73
C SER A 157 0.54 -26.89 -44.36
N SER A 158 0.40 -28.13 -44.82
CA SER A 158 -0.51 -29.10 -44.20
C SER A 158 0.17 -29.69 -42.96
N ALA A 159 0.34 -28.84 -41.94
CA ALA A 159 0.74 -29.24 -40.59
C ALA A 159 -0.26 -28.58 -39.63
N SER A 160 -1.41 -29.24 -39.49
CA SER A 160 -2.29 -29.23 -38.31
C SER A 160 -2.14 -28.02 -37.38
N ALA A 161 -2.72 -26.88 -37.75
CA ALA A 161 -3.06 -25.86 -36.79
C ALA A 161 -4.24 -26.41 -35.97
N SER A 162 -3.93 -27.16 -34.90
CA SER A 162 -4.95 -27.68 -33.99
C SER A 162 -5.66 -26.50 -33.35
N THR A 163 -6.91 -26.29 -33.77
CA THR A 163 -7.84 -25.37 -33.11
C THR A 163 -7.80 -25.63 -31.60
N PRO A 164 -7.60 -24.61 -30.76
CA PRO A 164 -7.64 -24.82 -29.31
C PRO A 164 -9.00 -25.43 -28.94
N PRO A 165 -9.03 -26.47 -28.09
CA PRO A 165 -10.26 -27.19 -27.78
C PRO A 165 -11.29 -26.24 -27.17
N SER A 166 -12.54 -26.41 -27.57
CA SER A 166 -13.66 -25.63 -27.07
C SER A 166 -13.85 -25.87 -25.57
N PHE A 167 -14.55 -24.96 -24.89
CA PHE A 167 -14.80 -25.07 -23.44
C PHE A 167 -15.47 -26.41 -23.05
N ASN A 168 -16.38 -26.91 -23.90
CA ASN A 168 -17.04 -28.20 -23.70
C ASN A 168 -16.07 -29.38 -23.80
N GLU A 169 -15.10 -29.32 -24.72
CA GLU A 169 -14.06 -30.34 -24.86
C GLU A 169 -13.08 -30.31 -23.69
N GLN A 170 -12.74 -29.12 -23.19
CA GLN A 170 -11.92 -28.96 -21.99
C GLN A 170 -12.61 -29.53 -20.74
N GLU A 171 -13.92 -29.30 -20.59
CA GLU A 171 -14.70 -29.86 -19.48
C GLU A 171 -14.82 -31.39 -19.58
N ALA A 172 -15.00 -31.93 -20.79
CA ALA A 172 -15.00 -33.37 -21.03
C ALA A 172 -13.65 -34.01 -20.65
N MET A 173 -12.55 -33.38 -21.06
CA MET A 173 -11.19 -33.85 -20.78
C MET A 173 -10.88 -33.84 -19.27
N LEU A 174 -11.36 -32.82 -18.55
CA LEU A 174 -11.25 -32.76 -17.08
C LEU A 174 -12.05 -33.87 -16.40
N ARG A 175 -13.26 -34.18 -16.87
CA ARG A 175 -14.06 -35.29 -16.31
C ARG A 175 -13.39 -36.64 -16.55
N GLU A 176 -12.74 -36.82 -17.69
CA GLU A 176 -12.02 -38.06 -18.03
C GLU A 176 -10.78 -38.26 -17.16
N LEU A 177 -10.01 -37.20 -16.93
CA LEU A 177 -8.88 -37.20 -15.99
C LEU A 177 -9.31 -37.49 -14.54
N MET A 178 -10.48 -36.99 -14.13
CA MET A 178 -11.03 -37.29 -12.81
C MET A 178 -11.46 -38.76 -12.67
N ARG A 179 -12.00 -39.38 -13.73
CA ARG A 179 -12.38 -40.80 -13.72
C ARG A 179 -11.17 -41.72 -13.66
N THR A 180 -10.18 -41.49 -14.52
CA THR A 180 -8.92 -42.27 -14.54
C THR A 180 -8.15 -42.15 -13.23
N ARG A 181 -8.10 -40.95 -12.63
CA ARG A 181 -7.48 -40.75 -11.30
C ARG A 181 -8.22 -41.50 -10.18
N LYS A 182 -9.54 -41.66 -10.30
CA LYS A 182 -10.34 -42.39 -9.31
C LYS A 182 -10.14 -43.90 -9.43
N GLU A 183 -10.15 -44.44 -10.65
CA GLU A 183 -9.87 -45.87 -10.89
C GLU A 183 -8.47 -46.25 -10.42
N HIS A 184 -7.45 -45.41 -10.66
CA HIS A 184 -6.09 -45.69 -10.22
C HIS A 184 -5.91 -45.63 -8.69
N ARG A 185 -6.84 -44.98 -7.96
CA ARG A 185 -6.82 -44.91 -6.49
C ARG A 185 -7.53 -46.09 -5.82
N ASP A 186 -8.43 -46.76 -6.54
CA ASP A 186 -9.18 -47.91 -6.00
C ASP A 186 -8.47 -49.26 -6.29
N THR A 187 -7.35 -49.25 -7.02
CA THR A 187 -6.51 -50.42 -7.32
C THR A 187 -5.22 -50.53 -6.47
N ASP A 188 -5.00 -49.59 -5.54
CA ASP A 188 -3.97 -49.63 -4.49
C ASP A 188 -4.61 -49.88 -3.11
#